data_AF-A0A965TTX8-F1
#
_entry.id   AF-A0A965TTX8-F1
#
_cell.length_a   1.000
_cell.length_b   1.000
_cell.length_c   1.000
_cell.angle_alpha   90.00
_cell.angle_beta   90.00
_cell.angle_gamma   90.00
#
_symmetry.space_group_name_H-M   'P 1'
#
loop_
_entity.id
_entity.type
_entity.pdbx_description
1 polymer ?
#
loop_
_entity_poly.entity_id
_entity_poly.type
_entity_poly.pdbx_seq_one_letter_code
_entity_poly.pdbx_strand_id
1 'polypeptide(L)'
;MSEPALIHSDGDRHFQFKPSRLAQSRGKIASRFPRPVEAIENDQLDEISHLLELVQETRTTAEAINLAKHLPARAIQLLFSALALPTSAELPAKTVDRLLIILRERACPSLYPKAWVLWQQHFPNPLLSKALTVLCGILAIKQASSKTPVHPRMPLITNLVEIHGSSTSRRLISSLAQKQASLNEVMASC
;
A
#
# COMPACT_ATOMS: atom_id res chain seq x y z
N MET A 1 20.57 -23.18 61.92
CA MET A 1 19.90 -21.87 62.09
C MET A 1 20.30 -20.99 60.92
N SER A 2 19.36 -20.17 60.44
CA SER A 2 19.57 -18.96 59.62
C SER A 2 20.16 -19.08 58.21
N GLU A 3 19.38 -18.60 57.22
CA GLU A 3 19.89 -17.99 55.99
C GLU A 3 20.65 -16.67 56.30
N PRO A 4 21.23 -15.99 55.28
CA PRO A 4 20.42 -15.05 54.52
C PRO A 4 20.54 -15.17 53.00
N ALA A 5 19.43 -14.87 52.32
CA ALA A 5 19.35 -14.79 50.87
C ALA A 5 20.17 -13.63 50.29
N LEU A 6 20.72 -13.82 49.10
CA LEU A 6 21.12 -12.73 48.21
C LEU A 6 20.17 -12.69 47.01
N ILE A 7 19.37 -11.63 46.99
CA ILE A 7 18.34 -11.38 45.98
C ILE A 7 19.03 -10.96 44.69
N HIS A 8 19.03 -11.83 43.68
CA HIS A 8 19.23 -11.38 42.30
C HIS A 8 17.97 -10.63 41.85
N SER A 9 17.94 -9.33 42.12
CA SER A 9 16.99 -8.40 41.52
C SER A 9 17.38 -8.19 40.05
N ASP A 10 17.06 -9.17 39.21
CA ASP A 10 17.22 -8.97 37.77
C ASP A 10 16.26 -7.86 37.32
N GLY A 11 16.81 -6.89 36.61
CA GLY A 11 16.17 -5.61 36.40
C GLY A 11 15.09 -5.73 35.35
N ASP A 12 13.87 -6.08 35.78
CA ASP A 12 12.69 -6.24 34.94
C ASP A 12 12.32 -4.92 34.24
N ARG A 13 13.03 -4.65 33.14
CA ARG A 13 12.81 -3.51 32.25
C ARG A 13 11.58 -3.77 31.39
N HIS A 14 10.43 -3.78 32.05
CA HIS A 14 9.14 -3.48 31.44
C HIS A 14 9.23 -2.09 30.77
N PHE A 15 9.67 -2.08 29.52
CA PHE A 15 9.51 -0.94 28.62
C PHE A 15 8.00 -0.72 28.47
N GLN A 16 7.43 0.14 29.33
CA GLN A 16 6.05 0.58 29.22
C GLN A 16 5.88 1.32 27.90
N PHE A 17 5.52 0.57 26.87
CA PHE A 17 5.18 1.05 25.54
C PHE A 17 3.89 1.88 25.67
N LYS A 18 4.03 3.16 26.02
CA LYS A 18 2.90 4.08 26.07
C LYS A 18 2.29 4.12 24.68
N PRO A 19 1.03 3.67 24.50
CA PRO A 19 0.42 3.63 23.19
C PRO A 19 0.36 5.05 22.62
N SER A 20 0.66 5.19 21.33
CA SER A 20 0.66 6.49 20.65
C SER A 20 -0.70 7.19 20.78
N ARG A 21 -0.75 8.52 20.66
CA ARG A 21 -2.01 9.30 20.72
C ARG A 21 -3.06 8.75 19.74
N LEU A 22 -2.63 8.25 18.58
CA LEU A 22 -3.50 7.59 17.60
C LEU A 22 -4.02 6.24 18.10
N ALA A 23 -3.16 5.39 18.68
CA ALA A 23 -3.57 4.11 19.28
C ALA A 23 -4.54 4.32 20.46
N GLN A 24 -4.31 5.30 21.32
CA GLN A 24 -5.21 5.68 22.41
C GLN A 24 -6.58 6.17 21.89
N SER A 25 -6.57 7.02 20.85
CA SER A 25 -7.81 7.49 20.20
C SER A 25 -8.59 6.32 19.60
N ARG A 26 -7.90 5.42 18.87
CA ARG A 26 -8.49 4.20 18.31
C ARG A 26 -9.10 3.30 19.39
N GLY A 27 -8.42 3.12 20.52
CA GLY A 27 -8.95 2.35 21.65
C GLY A 27 -10.26 2.91 22.19
N LYS A 28 -10.36 4.24 22.34
CA LYS A 28 -11.59 4.95 22.76
C LYS A 28 -12.73 4.88 21.74
N ILE A 29 -12.41 4.76 20.45
CA ILE A 29 -13.41 4.56 19.39
C ILE A 29 -13.90 3.11 19.42
N ALA A 30 -12.99 2.14 19.49
CA ALA A 30 -13.31 0.71 19.50
C ALA A 30 -14.13 0.27 20.73
N SER A 31 -13.96 0.94 21.88
CA SER A 31 -14.80 0.67 23.07
C SER A 31 -16.21 1.26 22.98
N ARG A 32 -16.44 2.25 22.12
CA ARG A 32 -17.77 2.84 21.86
C ARG A 32 -18.49 2.18 20.69
N PHE A 33 -17.73 1.69 19.72
CA PHE A 33 -18.20 1.03 18.51
C PHE A 33 -17.50 -0.33 18.41
N PRO A 34 -17.96 -1.34 19.19
CA PRO A 34 -17.45 -2.70 19.07
C PRO A 34 -17.70 -3.21 17.65
N ARG A 35 -16.81 -4.07 17.17
CA ARG A 35 -16.89 -4.57 15.80
C ARG A 35 -17.92 -5.69 15.67
N PRO A 36 -18.57 -5.84 14.49
CA PRO A 36 -19.38 -7.00 14.18
C PRO A 36 -18.56 -8.28 14.38
N VAL A 37 -19.18 -9.33 14.92
CA VAL A 37 -18.50 -10.61 15.20
C VAL A 37 -18.07 -11.27 13.90
N GLU A 38 -18.81 -11.03 12.82
CA GLU A 38 -18.54 -11.45 11.45
C GLU A 38 -17.27 -10.80 10.85
N ALA A 39 -16.81 -9.69 11.45
CA ALA A 39 -15.55 -9.03 11.11
C ALA A 39 -14.37 -9.47 12.02
N ILE A 40 -14.63 -10.35 13.00
CA ILE A 40 -13.59 -11.02 13.78
C ILE A 40 -13.30 -12.33 13.06
N GLU A 41 -12.16 -12.40 12.38
CA GLU A 41 -11.81 -13.60 11.65
C GLU A 41 -11.54 -14.76 12.59
N ASN A 42 -11.99 -15.96 12.20
CA ASN A 42 -11.52 -17.19 12.79
C ASN A 42 -10.10 -17.43 12.25
N ASP A 43 -9.08 -17.27 13.10
CA ASP A 43 -7.68 -17.47 12.70
C ASP A 43 -7.45 -18.94 12.32
N GLN A 44 -7.46 -19.23 11.03
CA GLN A 44 -7.14 -20.54 10.45
C GLN A 44 -5.62 -20.75 10.51
N LEU A 45 -5.12 -20.93 11.73
CA LEU A 45 -3.69 -20.92 12.04
C LEU A 45 -2.89 -21.93 11.22
N ASP A 46 -3.49 -23.11 10.96
CA ASP A 46 -2.89 -24.16 10.14
C ASP A 46 -2.73 -23.73 8.67
N GLU A 47 -3.75 -23.09 8.08
CA GLU A 47 -3.70 -22.59 6.70
C GLU A 47 -2.73 -21.40 6.57
N ILE A 48 -2.62 -20.57 7.62
CA ILE A 48 -1.64 -19.49 7.70
C ILE A 48 -0.22 -20.05 7.81
N SER A 49 -0.02 -21.09 8.61
CA SER A 49 1.28 -21.76 8.78
C SER A 49 1.74 -22.41 7.48
N HIS A 50 0.86 -23.18 6.82
CA HIS A 50 1.12 -23.77 5.51
C HIS A 50 1.42 -22.72 4.42
N LEU A 51 0.73 -21.56 4.42
CA LEU A 51 1.06 -20.45 3.54
C LEU A 51 2.47 -19.89 3.82
N LEU A 52 2.85 -19.74 5.10
CA LEU A 52 4.17 -19.26 5.48
C LEU A 52 5.28 -20.25 5.10
N GLU A 53 5.06 -21.56 5.24
CA GLU A 53 5.96 -22.62 4.79
C GLU A 53 6.22 -22.53 3.28
N LEU A 54 5.17 -22.54 2.45
CA LEU A 54 5.27 -22.39 1.00
C LEU A 54 6.05 -21.13 0.57
N VAL A 55 5.89 -20.02 1.30
CA VAL A 55 6.60 -18.77 1.01
C VAL A 55 8.07 -18.82 1.47
N GLN A 56 8.38 -19.56 2.53
CA GLN A 56 9.77 -19.79 2.97
C GLN A 56 10.53 -20.70 2.00
N GLU A 57 9.88 -21.74 1.46
CA GLU A 57 10.44 -22.66 0.47
C GLU A 57 10.90 -21.97 -0.83
N THR A 58 10.18 -20.95 -1.29
CA THR A 58 10.63 -20.16 -2.45
C THR A 58 12.02 -19.58 -2.20
N ARG A 59 12.93 -19.66 -3.15
CA ARG A 59 14.30 -19.17 -3.04
C ARG A 59 14.43 -17.80 -3.72
N THR A 60 13.92 -17.69 -4.94
CA THR A 60 14.03 -16.50 -5.78
C THR A 60 12.73 -15.67 -5.86
N THR A 61 12.85 -14.42 -6.31
CA THR A 61 11.70 -13.55 -6.66
C THR A 61 10.83 -14.16 -7.75
N ALA A 62 11.42 -14.86 -8.73
CA ALA A 62 10.69 -15.52 -9.80
C ALA A 62 9.81 -16.66 -9.28
N GLU A 63 10.30 -17.45 -8.32
CA GLU A 63 9.51 -18.48 -7.64
C GLU A 63 8.37 -17.87 -6.82
N ALA A 64 8.60 -16.76 -6.11
CA ALA A 64 7.53 -16.07 -5.36
C ALA A 64 6.43 -15.52 -6.28
N ILE A 65 6.79 -14.98 -7.45
CA ILE A 65 5.82 -14.56 -8.49
C ILE A 65 5.10 -15.78 -9.10
N ASN A 66 5.81 -16.90 -9.31
CA ASN A 66 5.19 -18.12 -9.82
C ASN A 66 4.19 -18.71 -8.81
N LEU A 67 4.55 -18.78 -7.52
CA LEU A 67 3.67 -19.16 -6.43
C LEU A 67 2.42 -18.26 -6.40
N ALA A 68 2.59 -16.93 -6.48
CA ALA A 68 1.49 -15.98 -6.49
C ALA A 68 0.43 -16.25 -7.58
N LYS A 69 0.84 -16.74 -8.75
CA LYS A 69 -0.07 -17.09 -9.86
C LYS A 69 -0.91 -18.33 -9.57
N HIS A 70 -0.37 -19.29 -8.83
CA HIS A 70 -0.99 -20.59 -8.55
C HIS A 70 -1.70 -20.66 -7.20
N LEU A 71 -1.45 -19.70 -6.28
CA LEU A 71 -2.14 -19.65 -4.99
C LEU A 71 -3.67 -19.47 -5.17
N PRO A 72 -4.49 -20.28 -4.47
CA PRO A 72 -5.94 -20.14 -4.50
C PRO A 72 -6.38 -18.83 -3.84
N ALA A 73 -7.56 -18.33 -4.22
CA ALA A 73 -8.11 -17.08 -3.70
C ALA A 73 -8.17 -17.02 -2.16
N ARG A 74 -8.47 -18.16 -1.52
CA ARG A 74 -8.45 -18.32 -0.06
C ARG A 74 -7.08 -18.04 0.56
N ALA A 75 -6.01 -18.65 0.03
CA ALA A 75 -4.65 -18.41 0.51
C ALA A 75 -4.20 -16.95 0.30
N ILE A 76 -4.62 -16.31 -0.80
CA ILE A 76 -4.34 -14.87 -1.03
C ILE A 76 -5.03 -13.99 0.02
N GLN A 77 -6.24 -14.35 0.48
CA GLN A 77 -6.90 -13.64 1.57
C GLN A 77 -6.13 -13.76 2.89
N LEU A 78 -5.51 -14.92 3.17
CA LEU A 78 -4.73 -15.14 4.39
C LEU A 78 -3.42 -14.33 4.48
N LEU A 79 -2.95 -13.69 3.40
CA LEU A 79 -1.71 -12.88 3.40
C LEU A 79 -1.70 -11.78 4.48
N PHE A 80 -2.85 -11.17 4.77
CA PHE A 80 -2.94 -10.14 5.82
C PHE A 80 -2.96 -10.78 7.21
N SER A 81 -3.68 -11.89 7.40
CA SER A 81 -3.71 -12.63 8.66
C SER A 81 -2.30 -13.16 9.02
N ALA A 82 -1.54 -13.64 8.03
CA ALA A 82 -0.15 -14.06 8.15
C ALA A 82 0.83 -12.94 8.56
N LEU A 83 0.49 -11.66 8.31
CA LEU A 83 1.25 -10.48 8.75
C LEU A 83 0.70 -9.86 10.05
N ALA A 84 -0.47 -10.35 10.51
CA ALA A 84 -1.15 -9.93 11.72
C ALA A 84 -0.73 -10.76 12.95
N LEU A 85 -0.30 -12.01 12.74
CA LEU A 85 0.17 -12.92 13.79
C LEU A 85 1.24 -12.26 14.69
N PRO A 86 1.24 -12.50 16.03
CA PRO A 86 2.29 -12.00 16.92
C PRO A 86 3.71 -12.44 16.49
N THR A 87 3.84 -13.69 16.02
CA THR A 87 5.08 -14.28 15.50
C THR A 87 5.56 -13.64 14.19
N SER A 88 4.77 -12.77 13.54
CA SER A 88 5.19 -12.07 12.31
C SER A 88 6.44 -11.21 12.51
N ALA A 89 6.72 -10.77 13.73
CA ALA A 89 7.92 -10.01 14.08
C ALA A 89 9.21 -10.85 14.04
N GLU A 90 9.09 -12.17 14.16
CA GLU A 90 10.20 -13.13 14.14
C GLU A 90 10.45 -13.71 12.74
N LEU A 91 9.52 -13.48 11.79
CA LEU A 91 9.68 -13.94 10.41
C LEU A 91 10.92 -13.34 9.75
N PRO A 92 11.72 -14.13 9.01
CA PRO A 92 12.84 -13.60 8.25
C PRO A 92 12.39 -12.47 7.32
N ALA A 93 13.15 -11.38 7.26
CA ALA A 93 12.82 -10.22 6.42
C ALA A 93 12.56 -10.59 4.94
N LYS A 94 13.28 -11.60 4.43
CA LYS A 94 13.07 -12.16 3.08
C LYS A 94 11.67 -12.77 2.91
N THR A 95 11.14 -13.44 3.92
CA THR A 95 9.77 -14.01 3.94
C THR A 95 8.74 -12.89 3.88
N VAL A 96 8.92 -11.83 4.68
CA VAL A 96 8.05 -10.64 4.67
C VAL A 96 8.05 -9.96 3.29
N ASP A 97 9.21 -9.76 2.67
CA ASP A 97 9.28 -9.14 1.36
C ASP A 97 8.70 -10.04 0.25
N ARG A 98 8.77 -11.37 0.36
CA ARG A 98 8.09 -12.31 -0.53
C ARG A 98 6.56 -12.28 -0.38
N LEU A 99 6.04 -12.22 0.85
CA LEU A 99 4.60 -12.00 1.10
C LEU A 99 4.12 -10.70 0.42
N LEU A 100 4.93 -9.64 0.47
CA LEU A 100 4.63 -8.38 -0.21
C LEU A 100 4.75 -8.46 -1.73
N ILE A 101 5.65 -9.28 -2.28
CA ILE A 101 5.71 -9.58 -3.73
C ILE A 101 4.42 -10.30 -4.16
N ILE A 102 4.00 -11.34 -3.44
CA ILE A 102 2.76 -12.09 -3.73
C ILE A 102 1.54 -11.16 -3.65
N LEU A 103 1.49 -10.29 -2.64
CA LEU A 103 0.44 -9.27 -2.52
C LEU A 103 0.44 -8.29 -3.70
N ARG A 104 1.60 -7.88 -4.23
CA ARG A 104 1.69 -6.99 -5.40
C ARG A 104 1.11 -7.65 -6.64
N GLU A 105 1.52 -8.89 -6.92
CA GLU A 105 1.06 -9.67 -8.07
C GLU A 105 -0.46 -9.95 -8.03
N ARG A 106 -1.02 -10.11 -6.83
CA ARG A 106 -2.43 -10.52 -6.62
C ARG A 106 -3.33 -9.42 -6.04
N ALA A 107 -2.86 -8.18 -6.00
CA ALA A 107 -3.62 -7.03 -5.50
C ALA A 107 -4.94 -6.82 -6.27
N CYS A 108 -6.07 -7.00 -5.59
CA CYS A 108 -7.41 -6.78 -6.13
C CYS A 108 -8.33 -6.07 -5.11
N PRO A 109 -9.40 -5.38 -5.54
CA PRO A 109 -10.23 -4.55 -4.65
C PRO A 109 -10.86 -5.32 -3.48
N SER A 110 -11.18 -6.61 -3.67
CA SER A 110 -11.80 -7.45 -2.65
C SER A 110 -10.90 -7.77 -1.45
N LEU A 111 -9.59 -7.55 -1.55
CA LEU A 111 -8.68 -7.68 -0.40
C LEU A 111 -8.76 -6.48 0.55
N TYR A 112 -9.19 -5.30 0.07
CA TYR A 112 -9.13 -4.07 0.86
C TYR A 112 -9.99 -4.09 2.14
N PRO A 113 -11.27 -4.54 2.13
CA PRO A 113 -12.09 -4.57 3.34
C PRO A 113 -11.46 -5.46 4.44
N LYS A 114 -10.99 -6.65 4.08
CA LYS A 114 -10.32 -7.58 5.00
C LYS A 114 -9.01 -7.02 5.54
N ALA A 115 -8.16 -6.48 4.65
CA ALA A 115 -6.91 -5.83 5.03
C ALA A 115 -7.11 -4.65 6.00
N TRP A 116 -8.17 -3.87 5.77
CA TRP A 116 -8.53 -2.74 6.62
C TRP A 116 -9.01 -3.17 8.00
N VAL A 117 -9.86 -4.19 8.09
CA VAL A 117 -10.35 -4.75 9.36
C VAL A 117 -9.20 -5.31 10.20
N LEU A 118 -8.30 -6.10 9.58
CA LEU A 118 -7.11 -6.65 10.25
C LEU A 118 -6.14 -5.55 10.69
N TRP A 119 -5.85 -4.57 9.83
CA TRP A 119 -5.05 -3.40 10.24
C TRP A 119 -5.68 -2.69 11.44
N GLN A 120 -7.00 -2.47 11.43
CA GLN A 120 -7.69 -1.91 12.58
C GLN A 120 -7.69 -2.83 13.81
N GLN A 121 -7.64 -4.16 13.68
CA GLN A 121 -7.57 -5.09 14.82
C GLN A 121 -6.22 -4.92 15.51
N HIS A 122 -5.13 -5.14 14.76
CA HIS A 122 -3.78 -5.27 15.29
C HIS A 122 -3.00 -3.93 15.35
N PHE A 123 -3.64 -2.77 15.12
CA PHE A 123 -2.95 -1.48 15.20
C PHE A 123 -2.47 -1.17 16.63
N PRO A 124 -1.18 -0.84 16.85
CA PRO A 124 -0.15 -0.60 15.84
C PRO A 124 0.58 -1.87 15.38
N ASN A 125 0.48 -2.20 14.08
CA ASN A 125 1.30 -3.21 13.42
C ASN A 125 1.93 -2.58 12.15
N PRO A 126 3.27 -2.49 12.06
CA PRO A 126 3.95 -1.85 10.93
C PRO A 126 3.91 -2.70 9.65
N LEU A 127 3.88 -4.03 9.76
CA LEU A 127 3.81 -4.94 8.62
C LEU A 127 2.47 -4.83 7.90
N LEU A 128 1.36 -4.86 8.65
CA LEU A 128 0.03 -4.59 8.11
C LEU A 128 -0.07 -3.19 7.51
N SER A 129 0.54 -2.19 8.13
CA SER A 129 0.58 -0.82 7.59
C SER A 129 1.33 -0.76 6.24
N LYS A 130 2.48 -1.44 6.13
CA LYS A 130 3.25 -1.58 4.87
C LYS A 130 2.44 -2.31 3.79
N ALA A 131 1.83 -3.44 4.13
CA ALA A 131 1.01 -4.24 3.21
C ALA A 131 -0.24 -3.50 2.72
N LEU A 132 -0.98 -2.84 3.61
CA LEU A 132 -2.15 -2.02 3.25
C LEU A 132 -1.76 -0.86 2.34
N THR A 133 -0.63 -0.19 2.63
CA THR A 133 -0.10 0.89 1.78
C THR A 133 0.23 0.39 0.37
N VAL A 134 0.86 -0.78 0.25
CA VAL A 134 1.14 -1.44 -1.04
C VAL A 134 -0.15 -1.76 -1.81
N LEU A 135 -1.16 -2.33 -1.13
CA LEU A 135 -2.45 -2.64 -1.74
C LEU A 135 -3.13 -1.36 -2.25
N CYS A 136 -3.28 -0.34 -1.40
CA CYS A 136 -3.90 0.95 -1.77
C CYS A 136 -3.18 1.62 -2.94
N GLY A 137 -1.83 1.61 -2.96
CA GLY A 137 -1.05 2.17 -4.06
C GLY A 137 -1.33 1.48 -5.39
N ILE A 138 -1.40 0.15 -5.42
CA ILE A 138 -1.71 -0.61 -6.64
C ILE A 138 -3.15 -0.37 -7.08
N LEU A 139 -4.10 -0.34 -6.15
CA LEU A 139 -5.51 -0.06 -6.48
C LEU A 139 -5.67 1.35 -7.06
N ALA A 140 -4.97 2.35 -6.55
CA ALA A 140 -4.95 3.70 -7.11
C ALA A 140 -4.35 3.73 -8.52
N ILE A 141 -3.23 3.04 -8.77
CA ILE A 141 -2.62 2.92 -10.11
C ILE A 141 -3.58 2.22 -11.09
N LYS A 142 -4.22 1.11 -10.68
CA LYS A 142 -5.20 0.41 -11.52
C LYS A 142 -6.42 1.28 -11.84
N GLN A 143 -6.93 2.04 -10.87
CA GLN A 143 -8.01 3.00 -11.09
C GLN A 143 -7.59 4.15 -12.04
N ALA A 144 -6.40 4.72 -11.87
CA ALA A 144 -5.87 5.74 -12.77
C ALA A 144 -5.69 5.21 -14.21
N SER A 145 -5.18 3.99 -14.37
CA SER A 145 -5.03 3.34 -15.68
C SER A 145 -6.37 3.00 -16.34
N SER A 146 -7.41 2.64 -15.57
CA SER A 146 -8.77 2.45 -16.10
C SER A 146 -9.46 3.76 -16.48
N LYS A 147 -8.96 4.88 -15.95
CA LYS A 147 -9.31 6.26 -16.31
C LYS A 147 -8.26 6.83 -17.27
N THR A 148 -7.80 6.04 -18.24
CA THR A 148 -7.15 6.60 -19.42
C THR A 148 -8.04 7.75 -19.92
N PRO A 149 -7.52 8.97 -20.09
CA PRO A 149 -8.33 10.01 -20.68
C PRO A 149 -8.76 9.48 -22.05
N VAL A 150 -10.07 9.47 -22.29
CA VAL A 150 -10.55 9.52 -23.66
C VAL A 150 -10.04 10.84 -24.18
N HIS A 151 -8.84 10.85 -24.77
CA HIS A 151 -8.53 11.81 -25.79
C HIS A 151 -9.68 11.68 -26.78
N PRO A 152 -10.56 12.69 -26.94
CA PRO A 152 -11.27 12.75 -28.19
C PRO A 152 -10.17 12.73 -29.24
N ARG A 153 -10.22 11.76 -30.17
CA ARG A 153 -9.43 11.87 -31.40
C ARG A 153 -9.85 13.21 -31.98
N MET A 154 -9.04 14.26 -31.81
CA MET A 154 -9.28 15.50 -32.50
C MET A 154 -9.27 15.12 -33.98
N PRO A 155 -10.38 15.28 -34.71
CA PRO A 155 -10.30 15.13 -36.13
C PRO A 155 -9.30 16.20 -36.59
N LEU A 156 -8.38 15.82 -37.47
CA LEU A 156 -7.49 16.76 -38.14
C LEU A 156 -8.33 17.62 -39.08
N ILE A 157 -9.04 18.59 -38.51
CA ILE A 157 -9.76 19.63 -39.22
C ILE A 157 -8.87 20.87 -39.15
N THR A 158 -7.99 20.92 -40.14
CA THR A 158 -7.63 22.19 -40.78
C THR A 158 -8.89 23.01 -41.06
N ASN A 159 -8.83 24.31 -40.76
CA ASN A 159 -9.75 25.41 -41.10
C ASN A 159 -10.77 25.84 -40.02
N LEU A 160 -11.04 27.16 -40.04
CA LEU A 160 -11.98 27.93 -39.20
C LEU A 160 -11.47 28.10 -37.74
N VAL A 161 -10.83 29.20 -37.32
CA VAL A 161 -11.05 30.64 -37.60
C VAL A 161 -12.47 31.09 -37.23
N GLU A 162 -12.56 32.16 -36.41
CA GLU A 162 -13.80 32.79 -35.89
C GLU A 162 -14.63 31.92 -34.93
N ILE A 163 -15.32 32.36 -33.87
CA ILE A 163 -15.62 33.65 -33.19
C ILE A 163 -15.86 33.27 -31.70
N HIS A 164 -15.50 33.98 -30.61
CA HIS A 164 -14.90 35.31 -30.38
C HIS A 164 -13.98 35.27 -29.12
N GLY A 165 -13.50 36.43 -28.60
CA GLY A 165 -12.73 36.49 -27.34
C GLY A 165 -11.73 37.66 -27.26
N SER A 166 -12.19 38.89 -27.47
CA SER A 166 -11.33 40.06 -27.71
C SER A 166 -10.73 40.67 -26.45
N SER A 167 -9.46 40.36 -26.15
CA SER A 167 -8.41 41.31 -25.71
C SER A 167 -7.11 40.59 -25.35
N THR A 168 -7.18 39.57 -24.49
CA THR A 168 -6.03 38.84 -23.94
C THR A 168 -5.30 37.98 -24.97
N SER A 169 -6.03 37.26 -25.83
CA SER A 169 -5.41 36.31 -26.78
C SER A 169 -4.49 36.98 -27.80
N ARG A 170 -4.78 38.20 -28.25
CA ARG A 170 -3.93 38.90 -29.24
C ARG A 170 -2.54 39.23 -28.68
N ARG A 171 -2.43 39.65 -27.41
CA ARG A 171 -1.14 39.94 -26.76
C ARG A 171 -0.29 38.69 -26.53
N LEU A 172 -0.93 37.57 -26.19
CA LEU A 172 -0.24 36.29 -26.04
C LEU A 172 0.29 35.79 -27.39
N ILE A 173 -0.55 35.79 -28.44
CA ILE A 173 -0.16 35.37 -29.79
C ILE A 173 0.96 36.26 -30.34
N SER A 174 0.90 37.59 -30.17
CA SER A 174 1.99 38.47 -30.60
C SER A 174 3.29 38.22 -29.83
N SER A 175 3.23 38.01 -28.51
CA SER A 175 4.42 37.73 -27.70
C SER A 175 5.09 36.39 -28.05
N LEU A 176 4.29 35.38 -28.43
CA LEU A 176 4.78 34.07 -28.86
C LEU A 176 5.40 34.16 -30.26
N ALA A 177 4.74 34.84 -31.21
CA ALA A 177 5.28 35.07 -32.55
C ALA A 177 6.62 35.83 -32.50
N GLN A 178 6.72 36.87 -31.65
CA GLN A 178 7.93 37.68 -31.51
C GLN A 178 9.10 36.89 -30.89
N LYS A 179 8.83 36.03 -29.90
CA LYS A 179 9.82 35.09 -29.35
C LYS A 179 10.26 34.03 -30.36
N GLN A 180 9.36 33.56 -31.21
CA GLN A 180 9.67 32.54 -32.21
C GLN A 180 10.48 33.12 -33.38
N ALA A 181 10.25 34.38 -33.74
CA ALA A 181 11.10 35.11 -34.67
C ALA A 181 12.54 35.27 -34.13
N SER A 182 12.71 35.76 -32.89
CA SER A 182 14.06 35.95 -32.33
C SER A 182 14.82 34.63 -32.14
N LEU A 183 14.12 33.53 -31.84
CA LEU A 183 14.74 32.21 -31.68
C LEU A 183 15.22 31.66 -33.04
N ASN A 184 14.45 31.89 -34.11
CA ASN A 184 14.87 31.54 -35.47
C ASN A 184 16.03 32.41 -35.98
N GLU A 185 16.07 33.72 -35.66
CA GLU A 185 17.21 34.58 -36.00
C GLU A 185 18.50 34.15 -35.28
N VAL A 186 18.42 33.81 -33.99
CA VAL A 186 19.57 33.27 -33.23
C VAL A 186 20.04 31.94 -33.81
N MET A 187 19.13 31.05 -34.21
CA MET A 187 19.48 29.78 -34.86
C MET A 187 20.00 29.92 -36.30
N ALA A 188 19.71 31.02 -37.00
CA ALA A 188 20.22 31.31 -38.34
C ALA A 188 21.57 32.05 -38.34
N SER A 189 22.08 32.44 -37.16
CA SER A 189 23.33 33.17 -36.96
C SER A 189 24.43 32.33 -36.29
N CYS A 190 24.28 30.99 -36.29
CA CYS A 190 25.24 30.01 -35.81
C CYS A 190 25.55 28.98 -36.92
#